data_AF-A0A349ML53-F1
#
_entry.id   AF-A0A349ML53-F1
#
_cell.length_a   1.000
_cell.length_b   1.000
_cell.length_c   1.000
_cell.angle_alpha   90.00
_cell.angle_beta   90.00
_cell.angle_gamma   90.00
#
_symmetry.space_group_name_H-M   'P 1'
#
loop_
_entity.id
_entity.type
_entity.pdbx_description
1 polymer ?
#
loop_
_entity_poly.entity_id
_entity_poly.type
_entity_poly.pdbx_seq_one_letter_code
_entity_poly.pdbx_strand_id
1 'polypeptide(L)' 'MMTVAELIEILKQHEPSMPVTVAGYEGGYNDISSVAPVRMITEANTQWYFGAHEEADDGNEETVTALLLSGHNHVAKDD' A
#
# COMPACT_ATOMS: atom_id res chain seq x y z
N MET A 1 -3.88 -7.57 9.46
CA MET A 1 -3.02 -7.13 8.34
C MET A 1 -2.35 -8.35 7.73
N MET A 2 -2.27 -8.42 6.40
CA MET A 2 -1.56 -9.48 5.69
C MET A 2 -0.05 -9.28 5.82
N THR A 3 0.70 -10.35 6.05
CA THR A 3 2.16 -10.35 6.09
C THR A 3 2.77 -10.52 4.69
N VAL A 4 4.06 -10.21 4.54
CA VAL A 4 4.81 -10.46 3.30
C VAL A 4 4.81 -11.94 2.93
N ALA A 5 4.93 -12.84 3.91
CA ALA A 5 4.93 -14.28 3.67
C ALA A 5 3.58 -14.76 3.12
N GLU A 6 2.47 -14.32 3.71
CA GLU A 6 1.13 -14.65 3.24
C GLU A 6 0.87 -14.09 1.84
N LEU A 7 1.31 -12.85 1.57
CA LEU A 7 1.21 -12.25 0.24
C LEU A 7 1.99 -13.08 -0.80
N ILE A 8 3.22 -13.49 -0.49
CA ILE A 8 4.04 -14.33 -1.39
C ILE A 8 3.34 -15.65 -1.70
N GLU A 9 2.73 -16.31 -0.72
CA GLU A 9 2.00 -17.56 -0.94
C GLU A 9 0.75 -17.37 -1.81
N ILE A 10 0.10 -16.20 -1.78
CA ILE A 10 -0.97 -15.86 -2.72
C ILE A 10 -0.39 -15.63 -4.12
N LEU A 11 0.66 -14.83 -4.25
CA LEU A 11 1.27 -14.50 -5.55
C LEU A 11 1.77 -15.76 -6.29
N LYS A 12 2.32 -16.74 -5.57
CA LYS A 12 2.76 -18.02 -6.12
C LYS A 12 1.65 -18.86 -6.76
N GLN A 13 0.38 -18.57 -6.48
CA GLN A 13 -0.76 -19.30 -7.05
C GLN A 13 -1.14 -18.83 -8.47
N HIS A 14 -0.49 -17.78 -8.97
CA HIS A 14 -0.77 -17.18 -10.28
C HIS A 14 0.40 -17.35 -11.25
N GLU A 15 0.14 -17.12 -12.55
CA GLU A 15 1.18 -17.16 -13.59
C GLU A 15 2.31 -16.15 -13.28
N PRO A 16 3.59 -16.55 -13.27
CA PRO A 16 4.70 -15.66 -12.90
C PRO A 16 4.85 -14.41 -13.77
N SER A 17 4.31 -14.42 -14.99
CA SER A 17 4.34 -13.28 -15.91
C SER A 17 3.10 -12.38 -15.80
N MET A 18 2.17 -12.68 -14.89
CA MET A 18 0.97 -11.88 -14.68
C MET A 18 1.36 -10.51 -14.05
N PRO A 19 0.94 -9.37 -14.63
CA PRO A 19 1.19 -8.06 -14.03
C PRO A 19 0.50 -7.89 -12.68
N VAL A 20 1.16 -7.18 -11.75
CA VAL A 20 0.60 -6.81 -10.45
C VAL A 20 0.42 -5.29 -10.41
N THR A 21 -0.76 -4.85 -10.00
CA THR A 21 -1.15 -3.43 -9.97
C THR A 21 -1.73 -3.04 -8.61
N VAL A 22 -1.69 -1.75 -8.28
CA VAL A 22 -2.37 -1.17 -7.11
C VAL A 22 -3.53 -0.28 -7.55
N ALA A 23 -4.51 -0.06 -6.68
CA ALA A 23 -5.64 0.80 -6.98
C ALA A 23 -5.19 2.26 -7.18
N GLY A 24 -5.78 2.95 -8.16
CA GLY A 24 -5.68 4.40 -8.26
C GLY A 24 -6.57 5.11 -7.23
N TYR A 25 -6.29 6.39 -6.97
CA TYR A 25 -6.95 7.17 -5.91
C TYR A 25 -8.48 7.29 -6.09
N GLU A 26 -8.95 7.69 -7.29
CA GLU A 26 -10.39 7.77 -7.62
C GLU A 26 -10.89 6.59 -8.48
N GLY A 27 -10.13 5.50 -8.50
CA GLY A 27 -10.39 4.31 -9.32
C GLY A 27 -9.27 3.99 -10.33
N GLY A 28 -9.51 2.99 -11.17
CA GLY A 28 -8.48 2.46 -12.07
C GLY A 28 -7.34 1.75 -11.32
N TYR A 29 -6.24 1.51 -12.04
CA TYR A 29 -5.07 0.79 -11.53
C TYR A 29 -3.78 1.47 -11.99
N ASN A 30 -2.80 1.52 -11.09
CA ASN A 30 -1.43 1.97 -11.38
C ASN A 30 -0.47 0.78 -11.33
N ASP A 31 0.59 0.84 -12.13
CA ASP A 31 1.76 0.00 -11.95
C ASP A 31 2.39 0.26 -10.58
N ILE A 32 2.95 -0.79 -9.96
CA ILE A 32 3.73 -0.61 -8.73
C ILE A 32 5.03 0.10 -9.10
N SER A 33 5.17 1.34 -8.64
CA SER A 33 6.37 2.16 -8.85
C SER A 33 7.22 2.32 -7.59
N SER A 34 6.70 1.95 -6.42
CA SER A 34 7.44 1.97 -5.16
C SER A 34 7.02 0.82 -4.23
N VAL A 35 8.01 0.22 -3.58
CA VAL A 35 7.85 -0.78 -2.54
C VAL A 35 8.79 -0.41 -1.40
N ALA A 36 8.24 0.12 -0.31
CA ALA A 36 9.04 0.67 0.78
C ALA A 36 8.46 0.32 2.15
N PRO A 37 9.32 0.09 3.17
CA PRO A 37 8.85 -0.01 4.53
C PRO A 37 8.34 1.36 5.00
N VAL A 38 7.19 1.37 5.67
CA VAL A 38 6.60 2.53 6.34
C VAL A 38 6.38 2.22 7.80
N ARG A 39 6.55 3.23 8.67
CA ARG A 39 6.09 3.16 10.06
C ARG A 39 4.67 3.66 10.14
N MET A 40 3.84 2.96 10.88
CA MET A 40 2.40 3.18 10.84
C MET A 40 1.79 3.08 12.24
N ILE A 41 0.79 3.92 12.50
CA ILE A 41 -0.11 3.84 13.65
C ILE A 41 -1.32 3.00 13.22
N THR A 42 -1.60 1.92 13.95
CA THR A 42 -2.74 1.06 13.66
C THR A 42 -4.05 1.66 14.17
N GLU A 43 -5.16 1.43 13.45
CA GLU A 43 -6.51 1.91 13.82
C GLU A 43 -6.59 3.42 14.16
N ALA A 44 -5.73 4.23 13.53
CA ALA A 44 -5.63 5.67 13.80
C ALA A 44 -6.88 6.45 13.35
N ASN A 45 -7.54 5.96 12.30
CA ASN A 45 -8.67 6.63 11.68
C ASN A 45 -9.96 5.83 11.91
N THR A 46 -11.05 6.53 12.24
CA THR A 46 -12.38 5.92 12.43
C THR A 46 -13.38 6.34 11.35
N GLN A 47 -13.04 7.34 10.53
CA GLN A 47 -13.86 7.85 9.45
C GLN A 47 -13.70 6.97 8.21
N TRP A 48 -14.82 6.60 7.59
CA TRP A 48 -14.87 5.65 6.48
C TRP A 48 -14.08 6.05 5.22
N TYR A 49 -13.83 7.35 5.03
CA TYR A 49 -13.13 7.89 3.86
C TYR A 49 -11.61 7.92 4.03
N PHE A 50 -11.10 7.65 5.23
CA PHE A 50 -9.69 7.40 5.47
C PHE A 50 -9.41 5.89 5.51
N GLY A 51 -8.18 5.51 5.17
CA GLY A 51 -7.69 4.17 5.51
C GLY A 51 -7.61 4.00 7.02
N ALA A 52 -7.79 2.77 7.53
CA ALA A 52 -7.79 2.49 8.97
C ALA A 52 -6.47 2.81 9.70
N HIS A 53 -5.38 3.05 8.96
CA HIS A 53 -4.05 3.27 9.50
C HIS A 53 -3.48 4.59 8.97
N GLU A 54 -2.53 5.15 9.71
CA GLU A 54 -1.87 6.42 9.37
C GLU A 54 -0.35 6.25 9.40
N GLU A 55 0.37 6.98 8.55
CA GLU A 55 1.83 7.03 8.63
C GLU A 55 2.28 7.69 9.94
N ALA A 56 3.33 7.16 10.56
CA ALA A 56 3.79 7.60 11.86
C ALA A 56 4.91 8.66 11.75
N ASP A 57 4.72 9.77 12.45
CA ASP A 57 5.71 10.81 12.66
C ASP A 57 6.77 10.39 13.70
N ASP A 58 7.87 11.15 13.77
CA ASP A 58 9.02 10.86 14.66
C ASP A 58 8.68 10.87 16.15
N GLY A 59 7.54 11.45 16.55
CA GLY A 59 7.06 11.47 17.93
C GLY A 59 6.22 10.26 18.35
N ASN A 60 5.90 9.34 17.45
CA ASN A 60 5.03 8.21 17.78
C ASN A 60 5.79 7.06 18.43
N GLU A 61 5.39 6.70 19.67
CA GLU A 61 6.06 5.67 20.47
C GLU A 61 5.62 4.24 20.09
N GLU A 62 4.35 4.05 19.74
CA GLU A 62 3.79 2.75 19.34
C GLU A 62 3.53 2.73 17.83
N THR A 63 4.44 2.09 17.10
CA THR A 63 4.35 1.98 15.63
C THR A 63 4.57 0.55 15.17
N VAL A 64 3.97 0.21 14.03
CA VAL A 64 4.20 -1.04 13.31
C VAL A 64 4.89 -0.73 11.99
N THR A 65 5.91 -1.51 11.64
CA THR A 65 6.52 -1.44 10.30
C THR A 65 5.74 -2.31 9.33
N ALA A 66 5.28 -1.75 8.22
CA ALA A 66 4.59 -2.43 7.14
C ALA A 66 5.26 -2.16 5.80
N LEU A 67 5.04 -3.02 4.80
CA LEU A 67 5.52 -2.78 3.44
C LEU A 67 4.41 -2.12 2.62
N LEU A 68 4.61 -0.85 2.23
CA LEU A 68 3.70 -0.12 1.36
C LEU A 68 4.04 -0.42 -0.11
N LEU A 69 3.05 -0.90 -0.86
CA LEU A 69 3.10 -0.98 -2.31
C LEU A 69 2.31 0.21 -2.87
N SER A 70 2.94 1.06 -3.65
CA SER A 70 2.28 2.24 -4.24
C SER A 70 2.64 2.42 -5.71
N GLY A 71 1.78 3.15 -6.41
CA GLY A 71 1.84 3.38 -7.83
C GLY A 71 1.35 4.77 -8.19
N HIS A 72 2.06 5.44 -9.09
CA HIS A 72 1.70 6.77 -9.59
C HIS A 72 0.98 6.67 -10.95
N ASN A 73 -0.05 7.51 -11.16
CA ASN A 73 -0.69 7.64 -12.47
C ASN A 73 0.23 8.43 -13.41
N HIS A 74 1.15 7.74 -14.06
CA HIS A 74 2.12 8.33 -14.99
C HIS A 74 1.50 8.84 -16.30
N VAL A 75 0.21 8.58 -16.54
CA VAL A 75 -0.52 9.04 -17.73
C VAL A 75 -1.22 10.37 -17.48
N ALA A 76 -1.46 10.73 -16.22
CA ALA A 76 -1.98 12.04 -15.87
C ALA A 76 -1.06 13.11 -16.46
N LYS A 77 -1.66 14.10 -17.12
CA LYS A 77 -0.93 15.31 -17.50
C LYS A 77 -0.90 16.19 -16.27
N ASP A 78 0.29 16.71 -15.93
CA ASP A 78 0.39 17.77 -14.93
C ASP A 78 -0.51 18.93 -15.41
N ASP A 79 -1.46 19.34 -14.57
CA ASP A 79 -2.28 20.55 -14.77
C ASP A 79 -1.46 21.82 -14.46
#